data_AF-A0A0B2Q1T8-F1
#
_entry.id   AF-A0A0B2Q1T8-F1
#
_cell.length_a   1.000
_cell.length_b   1.000
_cell.length_c   1.000
_cell.angle_alpha   90.00
_cell.angle_beta   90.00
_cell.angle_gamma   90.00
#
_symmetry.space_group_name_H-M   'P 1'
#
loop_
_entity.id
_entity.type
_entity.pdbx_description
1 polymer ?
#
loop_
_entity_poly.entity_id
_entity_poly.type
_entity_poly.pdbx_seq_one_letter_code
_entity_poly.pdbx_strand_id
1 'polypeptide(L)'
;MASAAQDATNMPNVENYTFRSTCAFTTSVYFWELMGRPLVESLCVPEIPSLEGCSTTQFMDFLIAQSNFLKFNDGNIYNTIREIEGAYIDFMDRISGDENLGTGIEFLLREHNHGGATAAWPMHSDQPRKSVLITEVLKVGSLVKDWAQRNALVSASVGENAVRRLMETKESYEMRERAVRLKIAIHRSMDEGGVSCMEIDCFMAHITK
;
A
#
# COMPACT_ATOMS: atom_id res chain seq x y z
N MET A 1 9.37 -10.37 -13.00
CA MET A 1 10.35 -11.33 -12.43
C MET A 1 11.69 -10.63 -12.43
N ALA A 2 12.29 -10.41 -11.26
CA ALA A 2 13.52 -9.65 -11.11
C ALA A 2 14.74 -10.37 -11.74
N SER A 3 14.70 -11.70 -11.85
CA SER A 3 15.78 -12.46 -12.50
C SER A 3 15.99 -12.11 -13.98
N ALA A 4 14.96 -11.62 -14.68
CA ALA A 4 15.10 -11.20 -16.08
C ALA A 4 15.90 -9.89 -16.24
N ALA A 5 15.98 -9.07 -15.18
CA ALA A 5 16.73 -7.81 -15.21
C ALA A 5 18.25 -8.05 -15.35
N GLN A 6 18.74 -9.25 -15.00
CA GLN A 6 20.16 -9.59 -15.15
C GLN A 6 20.66 -9.49 -16.59
N ASP A 7 19.83 -9.89 -17.54
CA ASP A 7 20.21 -9.91 -18.95
C ASP A 7 20.27 -8.49 -19.52
N ALA A 8 19.53 -7.57 -18.91
CA ALA A 8 19.45 -6.17 -19.31
C ALA A 8 20.63 -5.31 -18.80
N THR A 9 21.37 -5.73 -17.77
CA THR A 9 22.40 -4.88 -17.13
C THR A 9 23.59 -4.54 -18.03
N ASN A 10 23.82 -5.32 -19.09
CA ASN A 10 24.92 -5.09 -20.04
C ASN A 10 24.47 -4.33 -21.30
N MET A 11 23.18 -3.97 -21.39
CA MET A 11 22.64 -3.26 -22.53
C MET A 11 22.83 -1.75 -22.32
N PRO A 12 23.40 -1.01 -23.29
CA PRO A 12 23.49 0.44 -23.17
C PRO A 12 22.08 1.05 -23.21
N ASN A 13 21.87 2.11 -22.42
CA ASN A 13 20.61 2.87 -22.36
C ASN A 13 19.40 2.03 -21.89
N VAL A 14 19.61 1.08 -20.99
CA VAL A 14 18.52 0.32 -20.34
C VAL A 14 18.55 0.60 -18.85
N GLU A 15 17.40 0.98 -18.31
CA GLU A 15 17.14 1.11 -16.88
C GLU A 15 16.10 0.06 -16.46
N ASN A 16 16.31 -0.56 -15.30
CA ASN A 16 15.48 -1.62 -14.77
C ASN A 16 14.66 -1.10 -13.58
N TYR A 17 13.34 -1.09 -13.74
CA TYR A 17 12.43 -0.66 -12.68
C TYR A 17 11.64 -1.83 -12.10
N THR A 18 11.53 -1.87 -10.77
CA THR A 18 10.74 -2.86 -10.06
C THR A 18 9.38 -2.28 -9.68
N PHE A 19 8.32 -2.81 -10.27
CA PHE A 19 6.96 -2.52 -9.84
C PHE A 19 6.61 -3.30 -8.55
N ARG A 20 6.35 -2.56 -7.47
CA ARG A 20 5.90 -3.06 -6.17
C ARG A 20 4.38 -3.04 -6.15
N SER A 21 3.79 -4.22 -6.27
CA SER A 21 2.33 -4.40 -6.19
C SER A 21 1.78 -4.15 -4.78
N THR A 22 2.62 -4.27 -3.75
CA THR A 22 2.31 -3.89 -2.38
C THR A 22 2.41 -2.39 -2.18
N CYS A 23 1.50 -1.82 -1.39
CA CYS A 23 1.51 -0.37 -1.11
C CYS A 23 2.72 0.06 -0.27
N ALA A 24 3.00 1.37 -0.24
CA ALA A 24 4.15 1.93 0.48
C ALA A 24 4.09 1.67 1.99
N PHE A 25 2.89 1.71 2.58
CA PHE A 25 2.66 1.35 3.99
C PHE A 25 3.12 -0.08 4.30
N THR A 26 2.70 -1.06 3.50
CA THR A 26 3.04 -2.48 3.77
C THR A 26 4.54 -2.71 3.67
N THR A 27 5.16 -2.10 2.67
CA THR A 27 6.60 -2.24 2.39
C THR A 27 7.45 -1.54 3.46
N SER A 28 7.11 -0.29 3.81
CA SER A 28 7.79 0.46 4.88
C SER A 28 7.70 -0.25 6.23
N VAL A 29 6.52 -0.75 6.61
CA VAL A 29 6.33 -1.51 7.85
C VAL A 29 7.19 -2.78 7.87
N TYR A 30 7.32 -3.48 6.74
CA TYR A 30 8.20 -4.64 6.63
C TYR A 30 9.67 -4.28 6.92
N PHE A 31 10.19 -3.23 6.28
CA PHE A 31 11.57 -2.79 6.54
C PHE A 31 11.75 -2.24 7.96
N TRP A 32 10.77 -1.53 8.49
CA TRP A 32 10.77 -1.04 9.86
C TRP A 32 10.88 -2.19 10.88
N GLU A 33 10.16 -3.30 10.67
CA GLU A 33 10.27 -4.50 11.50
C GLU A 33 11.65 -5.16 11.38
N LEU A 34 12.20 -5.26 10.15
CA LEU A 34 13.55 -5.81 9.93
C LEU A 34 14.64 -5.01 10.62
N MET A 35 14.47 -3.69 10.74
CA MET A 35 15.39 -2.81 11.47
C MET A 35 15.23 -2.87 13.00
N GLY A 36 14.36 -3.73 13.53
CA GLY A 36 14.13 -3.85 14.96
C GLY A 36 13.21 -2.78 15.55
N ARG A 37 12.30 -2.21 14.73
CA ARG A 37 11.27 -1.25 15.14
C ARG A 37 11.83 0.04 15.76
N PRO A 38 12.71 0.77 15.05
CA PRO A 38 13.24 2.04 15.55
C PRO A 38 12.12 3.07 15.76
N LEU A 39 12.29 4.00 16.71
CA LEU A 39 11.37 5.11 16.88
C LEU A 39 11.51 6.08 15.69
N VAL A 40 10.41 6.33 14.97
CA VAL A 40 10.37 7.26 13.83
C VAL A 40 9.26 8.28 14.09
N GLU A 41 9.63 9.53 14.38
CA GLU A 41 8.69 10.59 14.80
C GLU A 41 7.60 10.90 13.76
N SER A 42 7.87 10.69 12.47
CA SER A 42 6.95 10.97 11.37
C SER A 42 6.06 9.79 10.95
N LEU A 43 6.27 8.60 11.52
CA LEU A 43 5.64 7.36 11.07
C LEU A 43 4.64 6.85 12.13
N CYS A 44 3.35 6.96 11.84
CA CYS A 44 2.33 6.31 12.65
C CYS A 44 2.29 4.82 12.28
N VAL A 45 2.92 3.96 13.09
CA VAL A 45 2.83 2.51 12.92
C VAL A 45 1.97 1.93 14.04
N PRO A 46 0.67 1.69 13.80
CA PRO A 46 -0.20 0.99 14.76
C PRO A 46 0.21 -0.47 14.96
N GLU A 47 -0.57 -1.23 15.73
CA GLU A 47 -0.34 -2.66 15.90
C GLU A 47 -0.48 -3.38 14.55
N ILE A 48 0.59 -4.07 14.12
CA ILE A 48 0.66 -4.69 12.81
C ILE A 48 0.40 -6.20 12.93
N PRO A 49 -0.57 -6.75 12.18
CA PRO A 49 -0.81 -8.19 12.17
C PRO A 49 0.35 -8.94 11.51
N SER A 50 0.60 -10.16 12.00
CA SER A 50 1.54 -11.09 11.37
C SER A 50 1.13 -11.40 9.93
N LEU A 51 2.09 -11.45 9.01
CA LEU A 51 1.86 -11.93 7.65
C LEU A 51 1.87 -13.48 7.54
N GLU A 52 1.96 -14.19 8.66
CA GLU A 52 1.89 -15.64 8.66
C GLU A 52 0.57 -16.14 8.06
N GLY A 53 0.68 -17.10 7.13
CA GLY A 53 -0.47 -17.64 6.41
C GLY A 53 -1.07 -16.70 5.36
N CYS A 54 -0.46 -15.54 5.09
CA CYS A 54 -0.89 -14.64 4.01
C CYS A 54 -0.57 -15.19 2.62
N SER A 55 0.36 -16.13 2.51
CA SER A 55 0.77 -16.73 1.24
C SER A 55 1.28 -18.14 1.49
N THR A 56 1.31 -18.96 0.44
CA THR A 56 1.90 -20.29 0.51
C THR A 56 3.42 -20.18 0.71
N THR A 57 4.03 -21.18 1.34
CA THR A 57 5.50 -21.24 1.49
C THR A 57 6.20 -21.20 0.14
N GLN A 58 5.69 -21.93 -0.85
CA GLN A 58 6.21 -21.92 -2.23
C GLN A 58 6.23 -20.51 -2.84
N PHE A 59 5.19 -19.71 -2.60
CA PHE A 59 5.15 -18.34 -3.10
C PHE A 59 6.15 -17.45 -2.37
N MET A 60 6.30 -17.61 -1.04
CA MET A 60 7.28 -16.88 -0.25
C MET A 60 8.71 -17.24 -0.66
N ASP A 61 9.01 -18.51 -0.87
CA ASP A 61 10.32 -18.98 -1.34
C ASP A 61 10.65 -18.39 -2.71
N PHE A 62 9.65 -18.33 -3.60
CA PHE A 62 9.79 -17.65 -4.89
C PHE A 62 10.12 -16.15 -4.70
N LEU A 63 9.40 -15.42 -3.84
CA LEU A 63 9.68 -14.01 -3.59
C LEU A 63 11.09 -13.78 -3.00
N ILE A 64 11.52 -14.63 -2.08
CA ILE A 64 12.87 -14.60 -1.50
C ILE A 64 13.91 -14.82 -2.58
N ALA A 65 13.71 -15.82 -3.44
CA ALA A 65 14.61 -16.07 -4.57
C ALA A 65 14.68 -14.84 -5.50
N GLN A 66 13.54 -14.19 -5.77
CA GLN A 66 13.50 -12.97 -6.58
C GLN A 66 14.16 -11.76 -5.91
N SER A 67 14.16 -11.66 -4.57
CA SER A 67 14.76 -10.52 -3.86
C SER A 67 16.27 -10.39 -4.07
N ASN A 68 16.97 -11.49 -4.34
CA ASN A 68 18.40 -11.50 -4.63
C ASN A 68 18.76 -10.75 -5.93
N PHE A 69 17.78 -10.55 -6.80
CA PHE A 69 17.94 -9.86 -8.09
C PHE A 69 17.53 -8.39 -8.02
N LEU A 70 17.00 -7.90 -6.88
CA LEU A 70 16.65 -6.48 -6.71
C LEU A 70 17.86 -5.55 -6.73
N LYS A 71 19.08 -6.09 -6.61
CA LYS A 71 20.34 -5.34 -6.76
C LYS A 71 20.60 -4.82 -8.19
N PHE A 72 19.83 -5.29 -9.17
CA PHE A 72 19.92 -4.85 -10.57
C PHE A 72 18.88 -3.79 -10.92
N ASN A 73 18.30 -3.15 -9.91
CA ASN A 73 17.21 -2.20 -10.05
C ASN A 73 17.74 -0.76 -10.00
N ASP A 74 17.29 0.07 -10.92
CA ASP A 74 17.62 1.50 -11.00
C ASP A 74 16.57 2.37 -10.29
N GLY A 75 15.39 1.81 -9.99
CA GLY A 75 14.36 2.52 -9.23
C GLY A 75 13.13 1.65 -8.89
N ASN A 76 12.40 2.00 -7.83
CA ASN A 76 11.18 1.28 -7.45
C ASN A 76 9.94 2.11 -7.80
N ILE A 77 8.93 1.44 -8.34
CA ILE A 77 7.62 2.02 -8.64
C ILE A 77 6.60 1.37 -7.71
N TYR A 78 5.98 2.14 -6.82
CA TYR A 78 5.02 1.66 -5.84
C TYR A 78 3.59 1.89 -6.28
N ASN A 79 2.73 0.90 -6.02
CA ASN A 79 1.29 1.06 -6.09
C ASN A 79 0.77 1.90 -4.90
N THR A 80 1.06 3.20 -4.93
CA THR A 80 0.69 4.18 -3.92
C THR A 80 0.46 5.57 -4.51
N ILE A 81 -0.19 6.44 -3.74
CA ILE A 81 -0.26 7.88 -4.00
C ILE A 81 0.32 8.65 -2.82
N ARG A 82 1.13 9.67 -3.11
CA ARG A 82 1.86 10.42 -2.08
C ARG A 82 0.93 11.12 -1.09
N GLU A 83 -0.27 11.53 -1.51
CA GLU A 83 -1.28 12.13 -0.62
C GLU A 83 -1.72 11.20 0.51
N ILE A 84 -1.66 9.88 0.31
CA ILE A 84 -2.04 8.89 1.32
C ILE A 84 -0.81 8.40 2.07
N GLU A 85 0.23 8.01 1.33
CA GLU A 85 1.34 7.25 1.91
C GLU A 85 2.69 7.97 1.81
N GLY A 86 2.71 9.27 1.54
CA GLY A 86 3.93 10.06 1.35
C GLY A 86 4.94 9.93 2.50
N ALA A 87 4.49 9.95 3.75
CA ALA A 87 5.37 9.74 4.90
C ALA A 87 6.06 8.36 4.90
N TYR A 88 5.40 7.33 4.35
CA TYR A 88 5.98 5.99 4.19
C TYR A 88 6.93 5.91 3.00
N ILE A 89 6.64 6.65 1.92
CA ILE A 89 7.56 6.81 0.78
C ILE A 89 8.83 7.51 1.25
N ASP A 90 8.72 8.65 1.92
CA ASP A 90 9.85 9.41 2.44
C ASP A 90 10.70 8.59 3.42
N PHE A 91 10.06 7.74 4.22
CA PHE A 91 10.76 6.79 5.07
C PHE A 91 11.54 5.76 4.25
N MET A 92 10.94 5.22 3.19
CA MET A 92 11.61 4.29 2.28
C MET A 92 12.80 4.93 1.56
N ASP A 93 12.64 6.16 1.04
CA ASP A 93 13.72 6.90 0.39
C ASP A 93 14.94 7.08 1.31
N ARG A 94 14.69 7.35 2.59
CA ARG A 94 15.76 7.49 3.61
C ARG A 94 16.51 6.19 3.89
N ILE A 95 15.84 5.04 3.81
CA ILE A 95 16.47 3.74 4.13
C ILE A 95 17.11 3.09 2.90
N SER A 96 16.57 3.29 1.69
CA SER A 96 17.14 2.73 0.47
C SER A 96 18.24 3.62 -0.10
N GLY A 97 18.16 4.94 0.09
CA GLY A 97 19.01 5.90 -0.62
C GLY A 97 18.62 6.05 -2.10
N ASP A 98 17.52 5.42 -2.52
CA ASP A 98 16.96 5.44 -3.87
C ASP A 98 15.72 6.34 -3.91
N GLU A 99 15.51 7.07 -5.01
CA GLU A 99 14.24 7.77 -5.24
C GLU A 99 13.13 6.75 -5.56
N ASN A 100 12.14 6.63 -4.66
CA ASN A 100 10.99 5.76 -4.88
C ASN A 100 9.84 6.56 -5.50
N LEU A 101 9.32 6.08 -6.62
CA LEU A 101 8.18 6.70 -7.28
C LEU A 101 6.87 6.05 -6.83
N GLY A 102 5.87 6.84 -6.46
CA GLY A 102 4.49 6.37 -6.32
C GLY A 102 3.72 6.54 -7.63
N THR A 103 3.14 5.48 -8.17
CA THR A 103 2.32 5.54 -9.40
C THR A 103 0.96 4.85 -9.26
N GLY A 104 0.57 4.50 -8.03
CA GLY A 104 -0.60 3.66 -7.75
C GLY A 104 -1.91 4.42 -7.69
N ILE A 105 -2.46 4.67 -8.86
CA ILE A 105 -3.90 4.80 -9.10
C ILE A 105 -4.44 3.36 -9.19
N GLU A 106 -5.47 3.01 -8.40
CA GLU A 106 -6.62 2.17 -8.82
C GLU A 106 -7.31 1.40 -7.67
N PHE A 107 -6.62 0.87 -6.65
CA PHE A 107 -7.31 0.01 -5.66
C PHE A 107 -8.05 0.78 -4.54
N LEU A 108 -7.38 1.72 -3.85
CA LEU A 108 -8.05 2.57 -2.84
C LEU A 108 -9.06 3.53 -3.49
N LEU A 109 -8.75 4.00 -4.71
CA LEU A 109 -9.59 4.92 -5.48
C LEU A 109 -10.90 4.28 -5.98
N ARG A 110 -10.89 3.01 -6.44
CA ARG A 110 -12.13 2.35 -6.89
C ARG A 110 -13.14 2.14 -5.76
N GLU A 111 -12.70 1.75 -4.56
CA GLU A 111 -13.56 1.65 -3.38
C GLU A 111 -14.13 3.03 -2.98
N HIS A 112 -13.31 4.08 -3.07
CA HIS A 112 -13.68 5.43 -2.65
C HIS A 112 -14.37 6.27 -3.72
N ASN A 113 -14.55 5.76 -4.95
CA ASN A 113 -15.21 6.50 -6.03
C ASN A 113 -16.64 6.93 -5.67
N HIS A 114 -17.29 6.25 -4.73
CA HIS A 114 -18.61 6.60 -4.22
C HIS A 114 -18.62 7.33 -2.87
N GLY A 115 -17.45 7.62 -2.27
CA GLY A 115 -17.36 8.28 -0.95
C GLY A 115 -17.91 7.42 0.21
N GLY A 116 -17.98 6.10 0.00
CA GLY A 116 -18.45 5.14 1.01
C GLY A 116 -17.37 4.83 2.05
N ALA A 117 -17.80 4.30 3.20
CA ALA A 117 -16.90 3.69 4.18
C ALA A 117 -16.60 2.24 3.76
N THR A 118 -15.35 1.79 3.91
CA THR A 118 -14.91 0.44 3.48
C THR A 118 -15.11 -0.60 4.57
N ALA A 119 -15.61 -1.78 4.19
CA ALA A 119 -15.61 -2.98 5.02
C ALA A 119 -14.31 -3.76 4.78
N ALA A 120 -13.34 -3.65 5.68
CA ALA A 120 -12.08 -4.35 5.54
C ALA A 120 -12.23 -5.83 5.95
N TRP A 121 -12.09 -6.74 5.00
CA TRP A 121 -12.11 -8.19 5.24
C TRP A 121 -10.84 -8.83 4.67
N PRO A 122 -9.74 -8.88 5.45
CA PRO A 122 -8.47 -9.39 4.96
C PRO A 122 -8.51 -10.91 4.73
N MET A 123 -8.00 -11.34 3.57
CA MET A 123 -7.98 -12.74 3.15
C MET A 123 -6.57 -13.30 2.89
N HIS A 124 -5.66 -12.52 2.29
CA HIS A 124 -4.30 -12.97 1.98
C HIS A 124 -3.34 -11.82 1.63
N SER A 125 -2.09 -12.15 1.30
CA SER A 125 -1.01 -11.24 0.85
C SER A 125 -0.82 -10.05 1.78
N ASP A 126 -0.86 -8.81 1.26
CA ASP A 126 -0.72 -7.59 2.03
C ASP A 126 -2.03 -7.10 2.65
N GLN A 127 -3.15 -7.78 2.40
CA GLN A 127 -4.47 -7.35 2.87
C GLN A 127 -4.57 -7.15 4.39
N PRO A 128 -3.95 -7.97 5.27
CA PRO A 128 -4.00 -7.72 6.71
C PRO A 128 -3.33 -6.41 7.12
N ARG A 129 -2.24 -6.03 6.48
CA ARG A 129 -1.60 -4.73 6.72
C ARG A 129 -2.39 -3.60 6.08
N LYS A 130 -2.92 -3.81 4.88
CA LYS A 130 -3.82 -2.84 4.23
C LYS A 130 -5.08 -2.58 5.04
N SER A 131 -5.63 -3.58 5.75
CA SER A 131 -6.77 -3.33 6.63
C SER A 131 -6.42 -2.34 7.74
N VAL A 132 -5.22 -2.45 8.33
CA VAL A 132 -4.74 -1.49 9.34
C VAL A 132 -4.57 -0.09 8.78
N LEU A 133 -4.01 0.06 7.57
CA LEU A 133 -3.96 1.36 6.87
C LEU A 133 -5.37 1.97 6.74
N ILE A 134 -6.36 1.18 6.33
CA ILE A 134 -7.73 1.66 6.12
C ILE A 134 -8.45 1.99 7.44
N THR A 135 -8.33 1.13 8.45
CA THR A 135 -9.14 1.20 9.67
C THR A 135 -8.51 2.07 10.76
N GLU A 136 -7.18 2.07 10.87
CA GLU A 136 -6.48 2.70 12.00
C GLU A 136 -5.74 3.98 11.60
N VAL A 137 -5.09 3.97 10.44
CA VAL A 137 -4.34 5.13 9.94
C VAL A 137 -5.28 6.14 9.28
N LEU A 138 -6.01 5.71 8.23
CA LEU A 138 -6.92 6.57 7.49
C LEU A 138 -8.29 6.72 8.17
N LYS A 139 -8.67 5.71 8.96
CA LYS A 139 -9.96 5.63 9.66
C LYS A 139 -11.16 5.78 8.71
N VAL A 140 -11.05 5.29 7.48
CA VAL A 140 -12.11 5.37 6.44
C VAL A 140 -12.90 4.07 6.30
N GLY A 141 -12.61 3.08 7.13
CA GLY A 141 -13.32 1.81 7.11
C GLY A 141 -13.38 1.13 8.46
N SER A 142 -14.11 0.02 8.52
CA SER A 142 -14.24 -0.85 9.68
C SER A 142 -13.75 -2.25 9.35
N LEU A 143 -13.06 -2.88 10.28
CA LEU A 143 -12.65 -4.28 10.18
C LEU A 143 -13.88 -5.19 10.36
N VAL A 144 -14.03 -6.17 9.46
CA VAL A 144 -15.11 -7.17 9.50
C VAL A 144 -14.68 -8.40 10.29
N LYS A 145 -13.45 -8.88 10.05
CA LYS A 145 -12.87 -10.04 10.73
C LYS A 145 -11.39 -9.80 10.99
N ASP A 146 -10.96 -10.10 12.21
CA ASP A 146 -9.55 -10.07 12.60
C ASP A 146 -8.76 -11.15 11.84
N TRP A 147 -7.59 -10.78 11.35
CA TRP A 147 -6.66 -11.68 10.69
C TRP A 147 -6.23 -12.85 11.60
N ALA A 148 -6.13 -12.65 12.91
CA ALA A 148 -5.86 -13.71 13.87
C ALA A 148 -6.92 -14.83 13.80
N GLN A 149 -8.15 -14.50 13.39
CA GLN A 149 -9.27 -15.42 13.22
C GLN A 149 -9.47 -15.87 11.76
N ARG A 150 -8.46 -15.73 10.89
CA ARG A 150 -8.57 -16.04 9.44
C ARG A 150 -9.23 -17.38 9.10
N ASN A 151 -8.92 -18.44 9.87
CA ASN A 151 -9.46 -19.80 9.66
C ASN A 151 -10.90 -19.98 10.18
N ALA A 152 -11.44 -19.02 10.94
CA ALA A 152 -12.81 -19.08 11.42
C ALA A 152 -13.80 -18.71 10.31
N LEU A 153 -14.89 -19.47 10.23
CA LEU A 153 -16.04 -19.14 9.38
C LEU A 153 -16.72 -17.89 9.93
N VAL A 154 -16.99 -16.92 9.05
CA VAL A 154 -17.78 -15.74 9.41
C VAL A 154 -19.26 -16.11 9.32
N SER A 155 -20.00 -15.98 10.42
CA SER A 155 -21.45 -16.18 10.42
C SER A 155 -22.14 -15.03 9.69
N ALA A 156 -23.34 -15.29 9.16
CA ALA A 156 -24.17 -14.26 8.54
C ALA A 156 -24.42 -13.06 9.48
N SER A 157 -24.57 -13.31 10.79
CA SER A 157 -24.76 -12.26 11.80
C SER A 157 -23.57 -11.32 11.95
N VAL A 158 -22.33 -11.82 11.81
CA VAL A 158 -21.14 -10.97 11.84
C VAL A 158 -21.10 -10.06 10.60
N GLY A 159 -21.38 -10.62 9.42
CA GLY A 159 -21.50 -9.84 8.18
C GLY A 159 -22.60 -8.78 8.27
N GLU A 160 -23.78 -9.14 8.77
CA GLU A 160 -24.90 -8.21 8.97
C GLU A 160 -24.53 -7.08 9.93
N ASN A 161 -23.92 -7.40 11.07
CA ASN A 161 -23.50 -6.39 12.05
C ASN A 161 -22.45 -5.44 11.47
N ALA A 162 -21.52 -5.94 10.64
CA ALA A 162 -20.53 -5.10 9.97
C ALA A 162 -21.18 -4.13 8.98
N VAL A 163 -22.12 -4.60 8.16
CA VAL A 163 -22.89 -3.75 7.24
C VAL A 163 -23.70 -2.72 8.02
N ARG A 164 -24.40 -3.15 9.08
CA ARG A 164 -25.19 -2.25 9.93
C ARG A 164 -24.33 -1.16 10.55
N ARG A 165 -23.14 -1.53 11.09
CA ARG A 165 -22.18 -0.56 11.64
C ARG A 165 -21.81 0.48 10.60
N LEU A 166 -21.50 0.05 9.37
CA LEU A 166 -21.13 0.93 8.26
C LEU A 166 -22.27 1.81 7.75
N MET A 167 -23.54 1.47 7.98
CA MET A 167 -24.66 2.29 7.52
C MET A 167 -25.20 3.23 8.61
N GLU A 168 -25.38 2.73 9.83
CA GLU A 168 -26.32 3.30 10.80
C GLU A 168 -25.65 3.99 12.00
N THR A 169 -24.33 3.89 12.14
CA THR A 169 -23.62 4.46 13.29
C THR A 169 -23.13 5.88 13.04
N LYS A 170 -22.97 6.66 14.13
CA LYS A 170 -22.28 7.95 14.06
C LYS A 170 -20.85 7.80 13.52
N GLU A 171 -20.16 6.75 13.97
CA GLU A 171 -18.81 6.41 13.52
C GLU A 171 -18.73 6.25 12.00
N SER A 172 -19.71 5.59 11.37
CA SER A 172 -19.71 5.39 9.92
C SER A 172 -20.01 6.66 9.12
N TYR A 173 -20.78 7.60 9.67
CA TYR A 173 -20.90 8.92 9.07
C TYR A 173 -19.56 9.65 9.03
N GLU A 174 -18.82 9.65 10.15
CA GLU A 174 -17.49 10.27 10.21
C GLU A 174 -16.48 9.57 9.28
N MET A 175 -16.57 8.23 9.14
CA MET A 175 -15.77 7.47 8.16
C MET A 175 -16.06 7.94 6.72
N ARG A 176 -17.34 8.09 6.35
CA ARG A 176 -17.74 8.59 5.03
C ARG A 176 -17.27 10.02 4.78
N GLU A 177 -17.37 10.91 5.78
CA GLU A 177 -16.84 12.27 5.63
C GLU A 177 -15.32 12.28 5.41
N ARG A 178 -14.56 11.44 6.14
CA ARG A 178 -13.12 11.28 5.92
C ARG A 178 -12.85 10.72 4.53
N ALA A 179 -13.60 9.71 4.10
CA ALA A 179 -13.50 9.11 2.76
C ALA A 179 -13.74 10.14 1.65
N VAL A 180 -14.75 11.01 1.79
CA VAL A 180 -15.02 12.09 0.83
C VAL A 180 -13.89 13.13 0.81
N ARG A 181 -13.40 13.57 1.97
CA ARG A 181 -12.26 14.51 2.05
C ARG A 181 -11.01 13.92 1.41
N LEU A 182 -10.74 12.64 1.69
CA LEU A 182 -9.61 11.91 1.12
C LEU A 182 -9.75 11.79 -0.40
N LYS A 183 -10.93 11.43 -0.90
CA LYS A 183 -11.24 11.40 -2.34
C LYS A 183 -10.94 12.75 -3.01
N ILE A 184 -11.36 13.85 -2.41
CA ILE A 184 -11.13 15.20 -2.97
C ILE A 184 -9.63 15.52 -3.00
N ALA A 185 -8.89 15.20 -1.93
CA ALA A 185 -7.45 15.42 -1.87
C ALA A 185 -6.71 14.62 -2.96
N ILE A 186 -7.09 13.36 -3.17
CA ILE A 186 -6.49 12.50 -4.20
C ILE A 186 -6.81 13.04 -5.61
N HIS A 187 -8.06 13.42 -5.90
CA HIS A 187 -8.35 13.99 -7.23
C HIS A 187 -7.53 15.26 -7.49
N ARG A 188 -7.43 16.15 -6.50
CA ARG A 188 -6.64 17.38 -6.62
C ARG A 188 -5.16 17.14 -6.86
N SER A 189 -4.60 16.05 -6.36
CA SER A 189 -3.18 15.76 -6.61
C SER A 189 -2.91 15.10 -7.95
N MET A 190 -3.94 14.50 -8.56
CA MET A 190 -3.91 13.97 -9.92
C MET A 190 -4.25 15.02 -10.99
N ASP A 191 -4.85 16.16 -10.59
CA ASP A 191 -5.10 17.29 -11.49
C ASP A 191 -3.78 17.91 -12.00
N GLU A 192 -3.85 18.67 -13.10
CA GLU A 192 -2.67 19.33 -13.69
C GLU A 192 -1.94 20.22 -12.67
N GLY A 193 -0.63 19.99 -12.52
CA GLY A 193 0.20 20.67 -11.51
C GLY A 193 0.05 20.13 -10.08
N GLY A 194 -0.77 19.10 -9.87
CA GLY A 194 -0.84 18.35 -8.63
C GLY A 194 0.41 17.48 -8.41
N VAL A 195 0.73 17.17 -7.16
CA VAL A 195 1.96 16.47 -6.77
C VAL A 195 2.10 15.12 -7.49
N SER A 196 1.03 14.31 -7.50
CA SER A 196 1.05 13.00 -8.16
C SER A 196 1.16 13.12 -9.68
N CYS A 197 0.53 14.12 -10.30
CA CYS A 197 0.70 14.41 -11.73
C CYS A 197 2.16 14.75 -12.04
N MET A 198 2.74 15.66 -11.25
CA MET A 198 4.13 16.10 -11.43
C MET A 198 5.13 14.97 -11.25
N GLU A 199 4.92 14.06 -10.29
CA GLU A 199 5.79 12.89 -10.10
C GLU A 199 5.79 11.96 -11.32
N ILE A 200 4.60 11.69 -11.88
CA ILE A 200 4.48 10.89 -13.10
C ILE A 200 5.13 11.63 -14.28
N ASP A 201 4.91 12.93 -14.43
CA ASP A 201 5.51 13.74 -15.50
C ASP A 201 7.03 13.75 -15.41
N CYS A 202 7.59 13.90 -14.20
CA CYS A 202 9.02 13.81 -13.94
C CYS A 202 9.58 12.44 -14.32
N PHE A 203 8.89 11.36 -13.95
CA PHE A 203 9.29 10.01 -14.33
C PHE A 203 9.22 9.77 -15.84
N MET A 204 8.13 10.20 -16.50
CA MET A 204 7.98 10.10 -17.95
C MET A 204 9.08 10.88 -18.68
N ALA A 205 9.42 12.08 -18.20
CA ALA A 205 10.52 12.88 -18.73
C ALA A 205 11.90 12.25 -18.46
N HIS A 206 12.04 11.42 -17.43
CA HIS A 206 13.26 10.67 -17.16
C HIS A 206 13.46 9.54 -18.16
N ILE A 207 12.44 8.70 -18.37
CA ILE A 207 12.54 7.49 -19.20
C ILE A 207 12.44 7.71 -20.72
N THR A 208 12.06 8.91 -21.15
CA THR A 208 11.92 9.26 -22.59
C THR A 208 13.12 9.99 -23.18
N LYS A 209 14.24 10.04 -22.45
CA LYS A 209 15.49 10.70 -22.88
C LYS A 209 16.23 9.95 -23.98
#